data_AF-A0A961R7K7-F1
#
_entry.id   AF-A0A961R7K7-F1
#
_cell.length_a   1.000
_cell.length_b   1.000
_cell.length_c   1.000
_cell.angle_alpha   90.00
_cell.angle_beta   90.00
_cell.angle_gamma   90.00
#
_symmetry.space_group_name_H-M   'P 1'
#
loop_
_entity.id
_entity.type
_entity.pdbx_description
1 polymer ?
#
loop_
_entity_poly.entity_id
_entity_poly.type
_entity_poly.pdbx_seq_one_letter_code
_entity_poly.pdbx_strand_id
1 'polypeptide(L)'
;MSILPSSRNSATRRTGVVTVLDVGSSKVCCIIARLSPREEGELLRGRTHDIRVIGIGHHRSEGVKSGVITDLDAAEKAIRHAVDAAERMAGLTVDSLIVNVSAGRLKSETCSATVNLGGHEAEGSDIRKVLLAGARQAMAAERQVVHSLPTGYTLDGERGIRDPLGMIGDTLGVDMHVLTGDAAPLRNLELCINRCHLSVERMVATPYASGLAALVDDESEMGAACIDIGGGTTTISVFSNGRFVHGDT
;
A
#
# COMPACT_ATOMS: atom_id res chain seq x y z
N MET A 1 9.50 8.00 -2.48
CA MET A 1 8.17 7.37 -2.29
C MET A 1 7.26 7.78 -3.44
N SER A 2 6.81 6.84 -4.27
CA SER A 2 5.86 7.15 -5.35
C SER A 2 4.46 7.25 -4.75
N ILE A 3 3.92 8.46 -4.73
CA ILE A 3 2.61 8.82 -4.14
C ILE A 3 1.44 8.34 -5.04
N LEU A 4 1.73 7.95 -6.27
CA LEU A 4 0.75 7.49 -7.24
C LEU A 4 0.88 5.97 -7.45
N PRO A 5 -0.23 5.27 -7.76
CA PRO A 5 -0.14 3.98 -8.43
C PRO A 5 0.72 4.16 -9.69
N SER A 6 1.79 3.38 -9.85
CA SER A 6 2.60 3.47 -11.07
C SER A 6 1.74 3.02 -12.25
N SER A 7 1.41 3.96 -13.15
CA SER A 7 0.74 3.65 -14.41
C SER A 7 1.74 2.95 -15.35
N ARG A 8 2.01 1.66 -15.12
CA ARG A 8 2.68 0.78 -16.08
C ARG A 8 1.72 -0.32 -16.49
N ASN A 9 0.73 0.04 -17.29
CA ASN A 9 -0.25 -0.89 -17.85
C ASN A 9 0.28 -1.69 -19.06
N SER A 10 1.59 -1.98 -19.12
CA SER A 10 2.22 -2.70 -20.24
C SER A 10 3.44 -3.55 -19.86
N ALA A 11 3.75 -3.73 -18.55
CA ALA A 11 4.93 -4.50 -18.11
C ALA A 11 4.61 -5.77 -17.31
N THR A 12 3.34 -6.15 -17.14
CA THR A 12 2.88 -6.99 -16.01
C THR A 12 2.57 -8.45 -16.35
N ARG A 13 3.29 -9.06 -17.30
CA ARG A 13 3.28 -10.54 -17.47
C ARG A 13 4.67 -11.16 -17.39
N ARG A 14 5.53 -10.64 -16.51
CA ARG A 14 6.85 -11.22 -16.28
C ARG A 14 6.90 -11.86 -14.92
N THR A 15 7.52 -13.04 -14.86
CA THR A 15 7.89 -13.65 -13.60
C THR A 15 8.79 -12.69 -12.82
N GLY A 16 8.52 -12.51 -11.53
CA GLY A 16 9.28 -11.63 -10.66
C GLY A 16 9.47 -12.27 -9.28
N VAL A 17 10.38 -11.70 -8.50
CA VAL A 17 10.53 -12.01 -7.08
C VAL A 17 10.10 -10.79 -6.29
N VAL A 18 9.33 -11.00 -5.23
CA VAL A 18 8.92 -9.96 -4.30
C VAL A 18 9.29 -10.38 -2.89
N THR A 19 9.80 -9.44 -2.12
CA THR A 19 10.08 -9.63 -0.69
C THR A 19 9.19 -8.71 0.12
N VAL A 20 8.54 -9.27 1.13
CA VAL A 20 7.66 -8.55 2.05
C VAL A 20 8.17 -8.73 3.48
N LEU A 21 8.29 -7.62 4.20
CA LEU A 21 8.67 -7.58 5.61
C LEU A 21 7.51 -7.03 6.43
N ASP A 22 7.12 -7.76 7.47
CA ASP A 22 6.16 -7.34 8.49
C ASP A 22 6.86 -7.21 9.83
N VAL A 23 6.91 -5.98 10.37
CA VAL A 23 7.59 -5.64 11.62
C VAL A 23 6.54 -5.44 12.71
N GLY A 24 6.07 -6.55 13.27
CA GLY A 24 5.07 -6.55 14.34
C GLY A 24 5.66 -6.39 15.74
N SER A 25 4.80 -6.11 16.72
CA SER A 25 5.21 -5.99 18.13
C SER A 25 5.55 -7.34 18.78
N SER A 26 4.98 -8.44 18.27
CA SER A 26 5.22 -9.79 18.78
C SER A 26 6.24 -10.57 17.93
N LYS A 27 6.22 -10.37 16.61
CA LYS A 27 6.99 -11.12 15.63
C LYS A 27 7.42 -10.20 14.49
N VAL A 28 8.63 -10.42 13.99
CA VAL A 28 9.08 -9.92 12.68
C VAL A 28 9.02 -11.07 11.68
N CYS A 29 8.40 -10.87 10.52
CA CYS A 29 8.23 -11.88 9.48
C CYS A 29 8.73 -11.36 8.13
N CYS A 30 9.53 -12.15 7.44
CA CYS A 30 9.96 -11.90 6.07
C CYS A 30 9.47 -13.05 5.17
N ILE A 31 8.86 -12.70 4.04
CA ILE A 31 8.39 -13.64 3.02
C ILE A 31 9.00 -13.24 1.69
N ILE A 32 9.61 -14.22 1.00
CA ILE A 32 10.10 -14.07 -0.36
C ILE A 32 9.25 -14.96 -1.25
N ALA A 33 8.64 -14.37 -2.27
CA ALA A 33 7.74 -15.06 -3.17
C ALA A 33 8.10 -14.84 -4.64
N ARG A 34 7.92 -15.88 -5.43
CA ARG A 34 7.97 -15.82 -6.89
C ARG A 34 6.57 -15.57 -7.43
N LEU A 35 6.43 -14.49 -8.19
CA LEU A 35 5.23 -14.13 -8.91
C LEU A 35 5.30 -14.75 -10.31
N SER A 36 4.24 -15.43 -10.73
CA SER A 36 4.11 -15.94 -12.09
C SER A 36 2.79 -15.45 -12.69
N PRO A 37 2.77 -14.99 -13.95
CA PRO A 37 1.54 -14.51 -14.56
C PRO A 37 0.44 -15.57 -14.51
N ARG A 38 -0.79 -15.14 -14.23
CA ARG A 38 -1.99 -15.98 -14.26
C ARG A 38 -3.07 -15.36 -15.13
N GLU A 39 -4.06 -16.16 -15.46
CA GLU A 39 -5.30 -15.66 -16.05
C GLU A 39 -6.16 -14.96 -14.99
N GLU A 40 -7.02 -14.07 -15.46
CA GLU A 40 -7.94 -13.34 -14.61
C GLU A 40 -8.93 -14.31 -13.96
N GLY A 41 -9.06 -14.20 -12.63
CA GLY A 41 -9.98 -15.03 -11.85
C GLY A 41 -11.29 -14.32 -11.58
N GLU A 42 -12.36 -15.08 -11.34
CA GLU A 42 -13.70 -14.54 -11.07
C GLU A 42 -13.82 -13.93 -9.67
N LEU A 43 -13.21 -14.56 -8.66
CA LEU A 43 -13.32 -14.14 -7.25
C LEU A 43 -12.40 -12.96 -6.87
N LEU A 44 -11.27 -12.84 -7.57
CA LEU A 44 -10.19 -11.89 -7.26
C LEU A 44 -9.72 -11.24 -8.57
N ARG A 45 -10.57 -10.40 -9.14
CA ARG A 45 -10.38 -9.62 -10.37
C ARG A 45 -9.17 -8.69 -10.20
N GLY A 46 -8.47 -8.42 -11.30
CA GLY A 46 -7.23 -7.62 -11.27
C GLY A 46 -6.02 -8.28 -10.59
N ARG A 47 -6.13 -9.50 -10.03
CA ARG A 47 -4.97 -10.28 -9.58
C ARG A 47 -4.27 -10.92 -10.77
N THR A 48 -3.12 -10.37 -11.13
CA THR A 48 -2.38 -10.71 -12.35
C THR A 48 -1.37 -11.83 -12.20
N HIS A 49 -1.03 -12.24 -10.96
CA HIS A 49 0.01 -13.24 -10.70
C HIS A 49 -0.43 -14.26 -9.65
N ASP A 50 -0.02 -15.51 -9.85
CA ASP A 50 0.06 -16.50 -8.79
C ASP A 50 1.31 -16.27 -7.93
N ILE A 51 1.18 -16.55 -6.65
CA ILE A 51 2.22 -16.32 -5.64
C ILE A 51 2.72 -17.67 -5.14
N ARG A 52 3.98 -17.97 -5.41
CA ARG A 52 4.67 -19.12 -4.82
C ARG A 52 5.69 -18.64 -3.80
N VAL A 53 5.46 -18.94 -2.53
CA VAL A 53 6.44 -18.67 -1.48
C VAL A 53 7.67 -19.56 -1.69
N ILE A 54 8.85 -18.94 -1.73
CA ILE A 54 10.14 -19.60 -1.91
C ILE A 54 11.07 -19.43 -0.72
N GLY A 55 10.80 -18.46 0.17
CA GLY A 55 11.53 -18.26 1.41
C GLY A 55 10.64 -17.68 2.50
N ILE A 56 10.81 -18.16 3.72
CA ILE A 56 10.13 -17.65 4.91
C ILE A 56 11.17 -17.53 6.02
N GLY A 57 11.16 -16.41 6.71
CA GLY A 57 11.91 -16.21 7.93
C GLY A 57 11.09 -15.43 8.94
N HIS A 58 11.20 -15.81 10.20
CA HIS A 58 10.56 -15.06 11.27
C HIS A 58 11.42 -15.09 12.52
N HIS A 59 11.27 -14.05 13.34
CA HIS A 59 11.97 -13.92 14.60
C HIS A 59 11.04 -13.28 15.63
N ARG A 60 11.27 -13.57 16.91
CA ARG A 60 10.58 -12.87 18.01
C ARG A 60 10.91 -11.37 17.91
N SER A 61 9.91 -10.52 18.03
CA SER A 61 10.15 -9.07 17.94
C SER A 61 10.76 -8.53 19.24
N GLU A 62 11.72 -7.62 19.09
CA GLU A 62 12.39 -6.89 20.15
C GLU A 62 12.57 -5.45 19.70
N GLY A 63 12.42 -4.48 20.60
CA GLY A 63 12.54 -3.06 20.24
C GLY A 63 11.37 -2.48 19.44
N VAL A 64 10.23 -3.16 19.38
CA VAL A 64 9.00 -2.70 18.69
C VAL A 64 7.81 -2.78 19.63
N LYS A 65 7.04 -1.69 19.74
CA LYS A 65 5.81 -1.62 20.54
C LYS A 65 4.72 -0.89 19.79
N SER A 66 3.58 -1.56 19.58
CA SER A 66 2.44 -1.07 18.81
C SER A 66 2.86 -0.53 17.43
N GLY A 67 3.75 -1.27 16.76
CA GLY A 67 4.32 -0.91 15.45
C GLY A 67 5.44 0.15 15.50
N VAL A 68 5.62 0.86 16.62
CA VAL A 68 6.65 1.90 16.76
C VAL A 68 7.98 1.29 17.22
N ILE A 69 9.07 1.69 16.58
CA ILE A 69 10.43 1.34 17.02
C ILE A 69 10.74 2.05 18.34
N THR A 70 10.94 1.28 19.41
CA THR A 70 11.34 1.77 20.74
C THR A 70 12.82 1.55 21.05
N ASP A 71 13.44 0.56 20.40
CA ASP A 71 14.87 0.29 20.47
C ASP A 71 15.35 -0.08 19.08
N LEU A 72 16.23 0.76 18.53
CA LEU A 72 16.68 0.64 17.14
C LEU A 72 17.62 -0.54 16.93
N ASP A 73 18.48 -0.85 17.90
CA ASP A 73 19.48 -1.90 17.78
C ASP A 73 18.82 -3.28 17.94
N ALA A 74 17.88 -3.40 18.88
CA ALA A 74 17.11 -4.63 19.07
C ALA A 74 16.22 -4.94 17.86
N ALA A 75 15.54 -3.92 17.30
CA ALA A 75 14.70 -4.08 16.12
C ALA A 75 15.54 -4.43 14.87
N GLU A 76 16.70 -3.78 14.68
CA GLU A 76 17.62 -4.09 13.59
C GLU A 76 18.03 -5.57 13.63
N LYS A 77 18.44 -6.06 14.80
CA LYS A 77 18.83 -7.46 14.98
C LYS A 77 17.68 -8.43 14.66
N ALA A 78 16.47 -8.15 15.13
CA ALA A 78 15.30 -8.98 14.86
C ALA A 78 14.95 -9.03 13.36
N ILE A 79 15.06 -7.89 12.66
CA ILE A 79 14.84 -7.79 11.21
C ILE A 79 15.89 -8.60 10.46
N ARG A 80 17.19 -8.41 10.77
CA ARG A 80 18.28 -9.17 10.14
C ARG A 80 18.06 -10.68 10.28
N HIS A 81 17.73 -11.17 11.49
CA HIS A 81 17.46 -12.59 11.69
C HIS A 81 16.29 -13.12 10.85
N ALA A 82 15.20 -12.36 10.72
CA ALA A 82 14.06 -12.76 9.90
C ALA A 82 14.40 -12.75 8.40
N VAL A 83 15.14 -11.75 7.92
CA VAL A 83 15.53 -11.64 6.51
C VAL A 83 16.55 -12.71 6.14
N ASP A 84 17.61 -12.90 6.93
CA ASP A 84 18.64 -13.91 6.69
C ASP A 84 18.03 -15.33 6.59
N ALA A 85 17.02 -15.63 7.41
CA ALA A 85 16.33 -16.92 7.36
C ALA A 85 15.54 -17.10 6.07
N ALA A 86 14.84 -16.05 5.61
CA ALA A 86 14.11 -16.08 4.36
C ALA A 86 15.04 -16.20 3.15
N GLU A 87 16.14 -15.45 3.12
CA GLU A 87 17.18 -15.48 2.09
C GLU A 87 17.81 -16.87 1.95
N ARG A 88 18.22 -17.47 3.08
CA ARG A 88 18.78 -18.83 3.08
C ARG A 88 17.82 -19.86 2.50
N MET A 89 16.53 -19.77 2.83
CA MET A 89 15.51 -20.68 2.32
C MET A 89 15.26 -20.46 0.82
N ALA A 90 15.26 -19.20 0.36
CA ALA A 90 15.05 -18.84 -1.04
C ALA A 90 16.29 -19.04 -1.92
N GLY A 91 17.49 -19.11 -1.33
CA GLY A 91 18.76 -19.19 -2.05
C GLY A 91 19.10 -17.93 -2.83
N LEU A 92 18.70 -16.76 -2.32
CA LEU A 92 18.94 -15.45 -2.95
C LEU A 92 19.20 -14.37 -1.90
N THR A 93 19.76 -13.24 -2.34
CA THR A 93 19.95 -12.03 -1.54
C THR A 93 18.87 -11.00 -1.87
N VAL A 94 18.40 -10.28 -0.86
CA VAL A 94 17.38 -9.25 -0.93
C VAL A 94 18.05 -7.89 -0.78
N ASP A 95 17.91 -7.03 -1.78
CA ASP A 95 18.38 -5.64 -1.72
C ASP A 95 17.29 -4.67 -1.27
N SER A 96 16.04 -5.01 -1.57
CA SER A 96 14.89 -4.14 -1.41
C SER A 96 13.62 -4.93 -1.12
N LEU A 97 12.68 -4.31 -0.39
CA LEU A 97 11.48 -4.98 0.09
C LEU A 97 10.28 -4.03 0.23
N ILE A 98 9.10 -4.64 0.28
CA ILE A 98 7.84 -3.99 0.66
C ILE A 98 7.63 -4.19 2.16
N VAL A 99 7.29 -3.12 2.88
CA VAL A 99 7.07 -3.17 4.33
C VAL A 99 5.60 -3.04 4.65
N ASN A 100 5.07 -3.95 5.46
CA ASN A 100 3.78 -3.79 6.09
C ASN A 100 3.89 -2.87 7.32
N VAL A 101 2.98 -1.92 7.48
CA VAL A 101 3.05 -0.87 8.50
C VAL A 101 1.73 -0.71 9.24
N SER A 102 1.76 -0.89 10.56
CA SER A 102 0.68 -0.51 11.49
C SER A 102 1.06 0.65 12.41
N ALA A 103 2.25 1.24 12.21
CA ALA A 103 2.80 2.31 13.03
C ALA A 103 2.28 3.70 12.62
N GLY A 104 2.35 4.65 13.56
CA GLY A 104 2.19 6.06 13.25
C GLY A 104 0.75 6.54 13.17
N ARG A 105 -0.17 5.97 13.96
CA ARG A 105 -1.57 6.43 14.08
C ARG A 105 -2.18 6.65 12.70
N LEU A 106 -2.35 5.56 11.95
CA LEU A 106 -2.85 5.62 10.59
C LEU A 106 -4.23 6.28 10.59
N LYS A 107 -4.47 7.18 9.65
CA LYS A 107 -5.73 7.92 9.59
C LYS A 107 -6.18 8.10 8.16
N SER A 108 -7.45 7.83 7.95
CA SER A 108 -8.14 8.04 6.69
C SER A 108 -8.66 9.46 6.56
N GLU A 109 -8.42 10.06 5.40
CA GLU A 109 -8.93 11.36 5.01
C GLU A 109 -9.41 11.29 3.56
N THR A 110 -10.39 12.13 3.21
CA THR A 110 -10.86 12.26 1.83
C THR A 110 -10.41 13.61 1.28
N CYS A 111 -9.85 13.62 0.08
CA CYS A 111 -9.54 14.86 -0.62
C CYS A 111 -10.13 14.84 -2.03
N SER A 112 -10.31 16.03 -2.61
CA SER A 112 -10.79 16.18 -3.97
C SER A 112 -9.97 17.24 -4.69
N ALA A 113 -9.67 17.01 -5.97
CA ALA A 113 -8.93 17.96 -6.78
C ALA A 113 -9.50 18.01 -8.19
N THR A 114 -9.29 19.14 -8.86
CA THR A 114 -9.72 19.36 -10.23
C THR A 114 -8.58 19.93 -11.07
N VAL A 115 -8.59 19.62 -12.36
CA VAL A 115 -7.73 20.21 -13.38
C VAL A 115 -8.58 20.66 -14.57
N ASN A 116 -8.14 21.71 -15.24
CA ASN A 116 -8.79 22.22 -16.44
C ASN A 116 -8.31 21.42 -17.66
N LEU A 117 -9.25 20.84 -18.42
CA LEU A 117 -9.03 20.20 -19.72
C LEU A 117 -9.24 21.19 -20.89
N GLY A 118 -10.07 22.21 -20.68
CA GLY A 118 -10.35 23.26 -21.66
C GLY A 118 -11.09 22.75 -22.89
N GLY A 119 -12.04 21.84 -22.71
CA GLY A 119 -12.87 21.28 -23.78
C GLY A 119 -12.19 20.19 -24.61
N HIS A 120 -11.05 19.65 -24.15
CA HIS A 120 -10.33 18.59 -24.83
C HIS A 120 -10.63 17.22 -24.23
N GLU A 121 -10.24 16.19 -24.97
CA GLU A 121 -10.22 14.81 -24.50
C GLU A 121 -9.25 14.65 -23.33
N ALA A 122 -9.70 14.01 -22.25
CA ALA A 122 -8.88 13.74 -21.09
C ALA A 122 -7.78 12.73 -21.44
N GLU A 123 -6.52 13.14 -21.33
CA GLU A 123 -5.38 12.28 -21.58
C GLU A 123 -4.87 11.65 -20.28
N GLY A 124 -4.05 10.59 -20.42
CA GLY A 124 -3.34 10.02 -19.28
C GLY A 124 -2.42 11.02 -18.56
N SER A 125 -2.02 12.10 -19.24
CA SER A 125 -1.27 13.20 -18.61
C SER A 125 -2.12 13.99 -17.63
N ASP A 126 -3.39 14.25 -17.95
CA ASP A 126 -4.33 14.99 -17.12
C ASP A 126 -4.81 14.17 -15.93
N ILE A 127 -5.02 12.86 -16.13
CA ILE A 127 -5.30 11.92 -15.03
C ILE A 127 -4.15 11.93 -14.02
N ARG A 128 -2.89 11.90 -14.49
CA ARG A 128 -1.73 12.01 -13.60
C ARG A 128 -1.68 13.36 -12.88
N LYS A 129 -1.98 14.47 -13.57
CA LYS A 129 -2.00 15.81 -12.97
C LYS A 129 -3.05 15.90 -11.86
N VAL A 130 -4.28 15.45 -12.09
CA VAL A 130 -5.37 15.54 -11.11
C VAL A 130 -5.10 14.66 -9.90
N LEU A 131 -4.58 13.44 -10.10
CA LEU A 131 -4.19 12.56 -9.00
C LEU A 131 -3.07 13.17 -8.14
N LEU A 132 -2.07 13.78 -8.77
CA LEU A 132 -0.99 14.45 -8.05
C LEU A 132 -1.49 15.68 -7.28
N ALA A 133 -2.44 16.44 -7.85
CA ALA A 133 -3.06 17.57 -7.19
C ALA A 133 -3.84 17.12 -5.94
N GLY A 134 -4.63 16.05 -6.04
CA GLY A 134 -5.37 15.47 -4.90
C GLY A 134 -4.44 14.98 -3.80
N ALA A 135 -3.40 14.21 -4.15
CA ALA A 135 -2.48 13.67 -3.17
C ALA A 135 -1.68 14.75 -2.41
N ARG A 136 -1.38 15.89 -3.05
CA ARG A 136 -0.68 17.02 -2.41
C ARG A 136 -1.51 17.71 -1.34
N GLN A 137 -2.84 17.72 -1.45
CA GLN A 137 -3.70 18.37 -0.46
C GLN A 137 -3.65 17.68 0.91
N ALA A 138 -3.39 16.37 0.93
CA ALA A 138 -3.29 15.57 2.14
C ALA A 138 -1.89 15.59 2.79
N MET A 139 -0.92 16.31 2.19
CA MET A 139 0.42 16.44 2.75
C MET A 139 0.44 17.51 3.84
N ALA A 140 0.62 17.11 5.09
CA ALA A 140 0.84 18.00 6.23
C ALA A 140 2.27 17.85 6.76
N ALA A 141 2.80 18.87 7.45
CA ALA A 141 4.18 18.87 7.92
C ALA A 141 4.53 17.68 8.84
N GLU A 142 3.56 17.22 9.64
CA GLU A 142 3.75 16.15 10.63
C GLU A 142 3.25 14.78 10.15
N ARG A 143 2.59 14.71 8.98
CA ARG A 143 1.99 13.49 8.45
C ARG A 143 2.53 13.14 7.06
N GLN A 144 2.73 11.87 6.83
CA GLN A 144 3.20 11.32 5.57
C GLN A 144 2.08 10.49 4.94
N VAL A 145 1.86 10.70 3.64
CA VAL A 145 0.93 9.90 2.85
C VAL A 145 1.50 8.50 2.66
N VAL A 146 0.76 7.48 3.09
CA VAL A 146 1.10 6.07 2.91
C VAL A 146 0.42 5.53 1.65
N HIS A 147 -0.89 5.80 1.51
CA HIS A 147 -1.68 5.42 0.35
C HIS A 147 -2.51 6.60 -0.15
N SER A 148 -2.63 6.73 -1.48
CA SER A 148 -3.50 7.69 -2.13
C SER A 148 -4.24 6.97 -3.26
N LEU A 149 -5.52 6.70 -3.05
CA LEU A 149 -6.33 5.83 -3.88
C LEU A 149 -7.50 6.63 -4.46
N PRO A 150 -7.66 6.72 -5.80
CA PRO A 150 -8.83 7.37 -6.38
C PRO A 150 -10.09 6.58 -6.04
N THR A 151 -11.08 7.27 -5.48
CA THR A 151 -12.40 6.73 -5.19
C THR A 151 -13.45 7.16 -6.21
N GLY A 152 -13.09 7.97 -7.20
CA GLY A 152 -13.96 8.31 -8.33
C GLY A 152 -13.42 9.49 -9.13
N TYR A 153 -13.85 9.59 -10.38
CA TYR A 153 -13.60 10.77 -11.21
C TYR A 153 -14.89 11.55 -11.43
N THR A 154 -14.71 12.83 -11.71
CA THR A 154 -15.78 13.72 -12.14
C THR A 154 -15.37 14.42 -13.43
N LEU A 155 -16.33 14.70 -14.31
CA LEU A 155 -16.11 15.46 -15.54
C LEU A 155 -17.22 16.49 -15.64
N ASP A 156 -16.85 17.77 -15.67
CA ASP A 156 -17.79 18.90 -15.70
C ASP A 156 -18.84 18.89 -14.57
N GLY A 157 -18.45 18.31 -13.41
CA GLY A 157 -19.31 18.16 -12.23
C GLY A 157 -20.11 16.86 -12.19
N GLU A 158 -20.19 16.12 -13.29
CA GLU A 158 -20.83 14.80 -13.33
C GLU A 158 -19.99 13.76 -12.59
N ARG A 159 -20.59 13.06 -11.63
CA ARG A 159 -19.93 12.09 -10.75
C ARG A 159 -20.09 10.65 -11.24
N GLY A 160 -19.27 9.74 -10.70
CA GLY A 160 -19.40 8.31 -10.94
C GLY A 160 -18.61 7.78 -12.14
N ILE A 161 -17.73 8.62 -12.71
CA ILE A 161 -16.85 8.22 -13.80
C ILE A 161 -15.77 7.29 -13.25
N ARG A 162 -15.68 6.09 -13.84
CA ARG A 162 -14.69 5.07 -13.44
C ARG A 162 -13.34 5.29 -14.13
N ASP A 163 -13.37 5.54 -15.43
CA ASP A 163 -12.20 5.84 -16.25
C ASP A 163 -12.52 7.05 -17.13
N PRO A 164 -11.92 8.22 -16.88
CA PRO A 164 -12.15 9.42 -17.66
C PRO A 164 -11.32 9.45 -18.95
N LEU A 165 -10.38 8.52 -19.15
CA LEU A 165 -9.49 8.51 -20.31
C LEU A 165 -10.32 8.49 -21.60
N GLY A 166 -10.10 9.48 -22.45
CA GLY A 166 -10.81 9.60 -23.72
C GLY A 166 -12.16 10.32 -23.67
N MET A 167 -12.57 10.81 -22.50
CA MET A 167 -13.79 11.62 -22.37
C MET A 167 -13.49 13.10 -22.58
N ILE A 168 -14.38 13.82 -23.27
CA ILE A 168 -14.24 15.26 -23.52
C ILE A 168 -14.97 16.03 -22.43
N GLY A 169 -14.31 17.05 -21.87
CA GLY A 169 -14.93 17.99 -20.94
C GLY A 169 -14.06 19.22 -20.71
N ASP A 170 -14.57 20.16 -19.93
CA ASP A 170 -13.85 21.36 -19.51
C ASP A 170 -13.03 21.14 -18.25
N THR A 171 -13.54 20.38 -17.28
CA THR A 171 -12.92 20.15 -15.97
C THR A 171 -12.92 18.67 -15.61
N LEU A 172 -11.73 18.13 -15.33
CA LEU A 172 -11.55 16.79 -14.79
C LEU A 172 -11.32 16.88 -13.28
N GLY A 173 -12.16 16.21 -12.49
CA GLY A 173 -11.99 16.06 -11.05
C GLY A 173 -11.70 14.64 -10.61
N VAL A 174 -11.15 14.51 -9.40
CA VAL A 174 -10.93 13.24 -8.72
C VAL A 174 -11.31 13.37 -7.26
N ASP A 175 -12.04 12.37 -6.76
CA ASP A 175 -12.19 12.10 -5.33
C ASP A 175 -11.19 11.03 -4.93
N MET A 176 -10.51 11.21 -3.80
CA MET A 176 -9.48 10.28 -3.33
C MET A 176 -9.69 9.93 -1.86
N HIS A 177 -9.45 8.67 -1.55
CA HIS A 177 -9.14 8.22 -0.20
C HIS A 177 -7.63 8.32 0.01
N VAL A 178 -7.24 9.01 1.07
CA VAL A 178 -5.85 9.14 1.45
C VAL A 178 -5.66 8.60 2.86
N LEU A 179 -4.72 7.68 2.98
CA LEU A 179 -4.29 7.14 4.26
C LEU A 179 -2.95 7.74 4.64
N THR A 180 -2.91 8.42 5.77
CA THR A 180 -1.72 9.09 6.29
C THR A 180 -1.28 8.45 7.60
N GLY A 181 0.00 8.58 7.94
CA GLY A 181 0.55 8.28 9.26
C GLY A 181 1.50 9.38 9.71
N ASP A 182 1.82 9.42 11.00
CA ASP A 182 2.81 10.34 11.55
C ASP A 182 4.18 10.08 10.93
N ALA A 183 4.86 11.16 10.51
CA ALA A 183 6.10 11.04 9.75
C ALA A 183 7.25 10.40 10.56
N ALA A 184 7.35 10.70 11.86
CA ALA A 184 8.48 10.23 12.68
C ALA A 184 8.48 8.70 12.89
N PRO A 185 7.37 8.03 13.29
CA PRO A 185 7.33 6.57 13.37
C PRO A 185 7.65 5.88 12.03
N LEU A 186 7.12 6.39 10.91
CA LEU A 186 7.38 5.83 9.57
C LEU A 186 8.86 5.95 9.18
N ARG A 187 9.47 7.11 9.41
CA ARG A 187 10.89 7.34 9.15
C ARG A 187 11.81 6.50 10.04
N ASN A 188 11.44 6.29 11.31
CA ASN A 188 12.22 5.44 12.21
C ASN A 188 12.20 3.98 11.77
N LEU A 189 11.06 3.49 11.28
CA LEU A 189 10.95 2.15 10.69
C LEU A 189 11.84 2.04 9.43
N GLU A 190 11.75 3.01 8.52
CA GLU A 190 12.60 3.06 7.32
C GLU A 190 14.10 3.10 7.68
N LEU A 191 14.48 3.92 8.66
CA LEU A 191 15.85 4.00 9.17
C LEU A 191 16.34 2.65 9.70
N CYS A 192 15.51 1.96 10.50
CA CYS A 192 15.84 0.65 11.06
C CYS A 192 16.11 -0.38 9.95
N ILE A 193 15.27 -0.39 8.91
CA ILE A 193 15.41 -1.29 7.76
C ILE A 193 16.66 -0.93 6.94
N ASN A 194 16.91 0.35 6.70
CA ASN A 194 18.10 0.82 5.99
C ASN A 194 19.40 0.44 6.72
N ARG A 195 19.41 0.45 8.05
CA ARG A 195 20.54 -0.04 8.86
C ARG A 195 20.81 -1.54 8.67
N CYS A 196 19.84 -2.31 8.19
CA CYS A 196 20.00 -3.70 7.80
C CYS A 196 20.65 -3.88 6.41
N HIS A 197 21.02 -2.78 5.72
CA HIS A 197 21.42 -2.76 4.31
C HIS A 197 20.31 -3.13 3.33
N LEU A 198 19.04 -2.90 3.72
CA LEU A 198 17.86 -3.17 2.91
C LEU A 198 17.19 -1.85 2.54
N SER A 199 16.67 -1.73 1.33
CA SER A 199 15.92 -0.55 0.89
C SER A 199 14.40 -0.77 0.99
N VAL A 200 13.67 0.22 1.48
CA VAL A 200 12.19 0.20 1.47
C VAL A 200 11.67 0.70 0.13
N GLU A 201 11.16 -0.21 -0.71
CA GLU A 201 10.56 0.19 -2.00
C GLU A 201 9.21 0.87 -1.81
N ARG A 202 8.41 0.31 -0.90
CA ARG A 202 7.04 0.74 -0.63
C ARG A 202 6.66 0.35 0.80
N MET A 203 5.93 1.25 1.46
CA MET A 203 5.20 0.94 2.68
C MET A 203 3.74 0.67 2.33
N VAL A 204 3.17 -0.34 2.96
CA VAL A 204 1.77 -0.71 2.80
C VAL A 204 1.15 -0.74 4.19
N ALA A 205 0.12 0.07 4.40
CA ALA A 205 -0.66 0.01 5.62
C ALA A 205 -1.30 -1.36 5.86
N THR A 206 -1.16 -1.89 7.07
CA THR A 206 -1.77 -3.14 7.52
C THR A 206 -3.28 -3.21 7.31
N PRO A 207 -4.11 -2.21 7.69
CA PRO A 207 -5.55 -2.30 7.46
C PRO A 207 -5.91 -2.51 5.98
N TYR A 208 -5.14 -1.90 5.07
CA TYR A 208 -5.35 -2.07 3.63
C TYR A 208 -4.87 -3.46 3.15
N ALA A 209 -3.68 -3.89 3.56
CA ALA A 209 -3.12 -5.19 3.17
C ALA A 209 -4.00 -6.36 3.67
N SER A 210 -4.44 -6.31 4.94
CA SER A 210 -5.25 -7.35 5.56
C SER A 210 -6.63 -7.46 4.90
N GLY A 211 -7.26 -6.33 4.57
CA GLY A 211 -8.51 -6.33 3.81
C GLY A 211 -8.37 -6.92 2.41
N LEU A 212 -7.32 -6.54 1.67
CA LEU A 212 -7.03 -7.10 0.35
C LEU A 212 -6.68 -8.60 0.36
N ALA A 213 -6.21 -9.13 1.48
CA ALA A 213 -5.86 -10.54 1.65
C ALA A 213 -7.04 -11.40 2.10
N ALA A 214 -7.99 -10.81 2.84
CA ALA A 214 -9.11 -11.52 3.44
C ALA A 214 -10.39 -11.47 2.59
N LEU A 215 -10.62 -10.38 1.85
CA LEU A 215 -11.87 -10.15 1.12
C LEU A 215 -11.78 -10.64 -0.33
N VAL A 216 -12.87 -11.21 -0.82
CA VAL A 216 -13.12 -11.34 -2.27
C VAL A 216 -13.79 -10.07 -2.81
N ASP A 217 -13.77 -9.89 -4.13
CA ASP A 217 -14.25 -8.62 -4.72
C ASP A 217 -15.72 -8.37 -4.45
N ASP A 218 -16.56 -9.40 -4.45
CA ASP A 218 -17.99 -9.28 -4.19
C ASP A 218 -18.28 -8.76 -2.76
N GLU A 219 -17.48 -9.19 -1.77
CA GLU A 219 -17.58 -8.68 -0.39
C GLU A 219 -17.18 -7.20 -0.31
N SER A 220 -16.11 -6.83 -1.03
CA SER A 220 -15.64 -5.45 -1.15
C SER A 220 -16.65 -4.55 -1.89
N GLU A 221 -17.35 -5.10 -2.89
CA GLU A 221 -18.40 -4.42 -3.65
C GLU A 221 -19.64 -4.15 -2.78
N MET A 222 -20.15 -5.16 -2.08
CA MET A 222 -21.30 -5.02 -1.17
C MET A 222 -21.00 -4.10 0.02
N GLY A 223 -19.75 -4.12 0.48
CA GLY A 223 -19.29 -3.39 1.63
C GLY A 223 -18.93 -4.34 2.78
N ALA A 224 -17.68 -4.27 3.23
CA ALA A 224 -17.16 -5.14 4.26
C ALA A 224 -16.18 -4.39 5.18
N ALA A 225 -16.10 -4.83 6.42
CA ALA A 225 -15.07 -4.38 7.35
C ALA A 225 -14.14 -5.55 7.69
N CYS A 226 -12.84 -5.32 7.62
CA CYS A 226 -11.82 -6.27 8.07
C CYS A 226 -11.21 -5.75 9.38
N ILE A 227 -11.18 -6.61 10.40
CA ILE A 227 -10.57 -6.31 11.71
C ILE A 227 -9.38 -7.25 11.88
N ASP A 228 -8.18 -6.68 11.91
CA ASP A 228 -6.93 -7.40 12.11
C ASP A 228 -6.47 -7.23 13.56
N ILE A 229 -6.58 -8.30 14.35
CA ILE A 229 -6.19 -8.33 15.77
C ILE A 229 -4.74 -8.82 15.89
N GLY A 230 -3.81 -7.86 15.80
CA GLY A 230 -2.38 -8.10 15.97
C GLY A 230 -1.94 -8.17 17.44
N GLY A 231 -0.67 -8.52 17.65
CA GLY A 231 -0.10 -8.69 19.00
C GLY A 231 0.13 -7.39 19.80
N GLY A 232 -0.03 -6.22 19.18
CA GLY A 232 0.13 -4.92 19.85
C GLY A 232 -0.70 -3.77 19.27
N THR A 233 -1.47 -4.04 18.21
CA THR A 233 -2.35 -3.10 17.49
C THR A 233 -3.52 -3.89 16.94
N THR A 234 -4.71 -3.30 16.93
CA THR A 234 -5.87 -3.86 16.21
C THR A 234 -6.25 -2.87 15.13
N THR A 235 -6.10 -3.25 13.87
CA THR A 235 -6.40 -2.36 12.75
C THR A 235 -7.76 -2.68 12.19
N ILE A 236 -8.46 -1.65 11.70
CA ILE A 236 -9.74 -1.80 11.02
C ILE A 236 -9.63 -1.20 9.61
N SER A 237 -10.21 -1.88 8.64
CA SER A 237 -10.45 -1.34 7.31
C SER A 237 -11.89 -1.52 6.90
N VAL A 238 -12.40 -0.57 6.10
CA VAL A 238 -13.71 -0.64 5.48
C VAL A 238 -13.54 -0.52 3.98
N PHE A 239 -14.16 -1.45 3.27
CA PHE A 239 -14.27 -1.46 1.83
C PHE A 239 -15.74 -1.26 1.44
N SER A 240 -15.98 -0.52 0.36
CA SER A 240 -17.31 -0.30 -0.20
C SER A 240 -17.20 0.01 -1.69
N ASN A 241 -18.09 -0.55 -2.50
CA ASN A 241 -18.07 -0.42 -3.96
C ASN A 241 -16.70 -0.81 -4.56
N GLY A 242 -16.06 -1.85 -4.00
CA GLY A 242 -14.77 -2.35 -4.46
C GLY A 242 -13.57 -1.48 -4.04
N ARG A 243 -13.77 -0.47 -3.20
CA ARG A 243 -12.76 0.53 -2.85
C ARG A 243 -12.48 0.55 -1.35
N PHE A 244 -11.21 0.76 -1.00
CA PHE A 244 -10.81 1.07 0.37
C PHE A 244 -11.28 2.49 0.73
N VAL A 245 -12.18 2.62 1.70
CA VAL A 245 -12.82 3.90 2.07
C VAL A 245 -12.49 4.35 3.47
N HIS A 246 -12.01 3.44 4.33
CA HIS A 246 -11.58 3.77 5.68
C HIS A 246 -10.54 2.78 6.17
N GLY A 247 -9.62 3.26 7.00
CA GLY A 247 -8.56 2.52 7.64
C GLY A 247 -8.04 3.29 8.85
N ASP A 248 -7.84 2.58 9.95
CA ASP A 248 -7.34 3.08 11.23
C ASP A 248 -6.55 1.98 11.97
N THR A 249 -5.81 2.34 13.02
CA THR A 249 -4.92 1.50 13.83
C THR A 249 -5.15 1.60 15.32
#